data_AF-A0A2H5XSV7-F1
#
_entry.id   AF-A0A2H5XSV7-F1
#
_cell.length_a   1.000
_cell.length_b   1.000
_cell.length_c   1.000
_cell.angle_alpha   90.00
_cell.angle_beta   90.00
_cell.angle_gamma   90.00
#
_symmetry.space_group_name_H-M   'P 1'
#
loop_
_entity.id
_entity.type
_entity.pdbx_description
1 polymer ?
#
loop_
_entity_poly.entity_id
_entity_poly.type
_entity_poly.pdbx_seq_one_letter_code
_entity_poly.pdbx_strand_id
1 'polypeptide(L)'
;MSENPLRKPNPLSQILQLLKKDFLFITREKYSFFVPFIFGFSSAVFLSFGLPYEVLSSHSYSIFWIVLLFSSVFPAQELMKYEEREEVILGILNSPVRKEVFFISKFFAVFFIFISVGTALFLFFVFFANMNLSLYAFLSFVLGGIGIVSLSVVFSSFFVKENINIPILIFLFPFFIPVIVGAISFSDGAFSSLKIILGFDLTNFFLSLALFDLER
;
A
#
# COMPACT_ATOMS: atom_id res chain seq x y z
N MET A 1 36.78 22.29 -21.73
CA MET A 1 35.45 22.65 -21.19
C MET A 1 35.17 21.71 -20.04
N SER A 2 35.20 22.24 -18.82
CA SER A 2 35.21 21.48 -17.58
C SER A 2 33.87 20.76 -17.36
N GLU A 3 33.88 19.44 -17.43
CA GLU A 3 32.83 18.62 -16.82
C GLU A 3 32.77 18.97 -15.33
N ASN A 4 31.62 19.49 -14.91
CA ASN A 4 31.36 19.92 -13.55
C ASN A 4 31.17 18.66 -12.67
N PRO A 5 32.11 18.35 -11.76
CA PRO A 5 32.00 17.13 -10.98
C PRO A 5 30.95 17.37 -9.89
N LEU A 6 29.95 16.50 -9.83
CA LEU A 6 28.99 16.33 -8.73
C LEU A 6 27.82 17.35 -8.64
N ARG A 7 27.02 17.49 -9.71
CA ARG A 7 25.62 17.91 -9.53
C ARG A 7 24.87 16.75 -8.87
N LYS A 8 24.69 16.78 -7.54
CA LYS A 8 23.79 15.85 -6.84
C LYS A 8 22.45 15.82 -7.60
N PRO A 9 21.95 14.66 -8.03
CA PRO A 9 20.72 14.60 -8.81
C PRO A 9 19.58 15.24 -8.02
N ASN A 10 18.71 15.98 -8.71
CA ASN A 10 17.53 16.56 -8.06
C ASN A 10 16.68 15.41 -7.48
N PRO A 11 16.27 15.43 -6.22
CA PRO A 11 15.50 14.33 -5.63
C PRO A 11 14.21 14.04 -6.37
N LEU A 12 13.54 15.04 -6.95
CA LEU A 12 12.35 14.82 -7.78
C LEU A 12 12.65 13.99 -9.03
N SER A 13 13.80 14.25 -9.67
CA SER A 13 14.22 13.49 -10.84
C SER A 13 14.56 12.04 -10.49
N GLN A 14 15.12 11.80 -9.30
CA GLN A 14 15.38 10.45 -8.80
C GLN A 14 14.08 9.69 -8.52
N ILE A 15 13.11 10.33 -7.84
CA ILE A 15 11.78 9.74 -7.58
C ILE A 15 11.13 9.31 -8.91
N LEU A 16 11.15 10.19 -9.91
CA LEU A 16 10.53 9.89 -11.21
C LEU A 16 11.23 8.74 -11.95
N GLN A 17 12.56 8.65 -11.86
CA GLN A 17 13.33 7.55 -12.46
C GLN A 17 13.03 6.21 -11.78
N LEU A 18 13.01 6.18 -10.45
CA LEU A 18 12.64 5.00 -9.66
C LEU A 18 11.20 4.58 -9.93
N LEU A 19 10.27 5.53 -9.98
CA LEU A 19 8.88 5.26 -10.36
C LEU A 19 8.78 4.69 -11.77
N LYS A 20 9.46 5.29 -12.75
CA LYS A 20 9.46 4.77 -14.12
C LYS A 20 9.96 3.33 -14.18
N LYS A 21 11.03 3.01 -13.43
CA LYS A 21 11.53 1.64 -13.28
C LYS A 21 10.43 0.72 -12.73
N ASP A 22 9.80 1.12 -11.64
CA ASP A 22 8.77 0.32 -10.97
C ASP A 22 7.52 0.12 -11.84
N PHE A 23 7.06 1.15 -12.55
CA PHE A 23 5.96 1.03 -13.52
C PHE A 23 6.31 0.11 -14.69
N LEU A 24 7.54 0.18 -15.21
CA LEU A 24 8.01 -0.75 -16.23
C LEU A 24 8.06 -2.19 -15.69
N PHE A 25 8.46 -2.38 -14.44
CA PHE A 25 8.40 -3.69 -13.78
C PHE A 25 6.95 -4.17 -13.66
N ILE A 26 6.03 -3.35 -13.15
CA ILE A 26 4.61 -3.73 -12.98
C ILE A 26 3.94 -4.09 -14.31
N THR A 27 4.30 -3.40 -15.38
CA THR A 27 3.75 -3.67 -16.72
C THR A 27 4.36 -4.91 -17.39
N ARG A 28 5.64 -5.19 -17.16
CA ARG A 28 6.33 -6.38 -17.68
C ARG A 28 5.97 -7.62 -16.88
N GLU A 29 6.10 -7.55 -15.56
CA GLU A 29 5.78 -8.60 -14.62
C GLU A 29 4.30 -8.52 -14.22
N LYS A 30 3.47 -9.00 -15.14
CA LYS A 30 2.01 -9.10 -14.98
C LYS A 30 1.60 -9.67 -13.62
N TYR A 31 2.39 -10.60 -13.06
CA TYR A 31 2.18 -11.19 -11.75
C TYR A 31 1.99 -10.14 -10.63
N SER A 32 2.78 -9.06 -10.64
CA SER A 32 2.72 -7.97 -9.66
C SER A 32 1.37 -7.26 -9.60
N PHE A 33 0.62 -7.29 -10.71
CA PHE A 33 -0.74 -6.73 -10.79
C PHE A 33 -1.82 -7.81 -10.62
N PHE A 34 -1.68 -8.97 -11.28
CA PHE A 34 -2.72 -9.99 -11.27
C PHE A 34 -2.85 -10.70 -9.93
N VAL A 35 -1.78 -10.87 -9.15
CA VAL A 35 -1.85 -11.52 -7.84
C VAL A 35 -2.71 -10.73 -6.85
N PRO A 36 -2.45 -9.44 -6.57
CA PRO A 36 -3.29 -8.67 -5.66
C PRO A 36 -4.73 -8.57 -6.17
N PHE A 37 -4.93 -8.51 -7.49
CA PHE A 37 -6.24 -8.51 -8.12
C PHE A 37 -7.00 -9.82 -7.89
N ILE A 38 -6.41 -10.96 -8.25
CA ILE A 38 -7.02 -12.29 -8.10
C ILE A 38 -7.24 -12.58 -6.62
N PHE A 39 -6.27 -12.26 -5.76
CA PHE A 39 -6.39 -12.45 -4.32
C PHE A 39 -7.58 -11.64 -3.77
N GLY A 40 -7.62 -10.33 -4.05
CA GLY A 40 -8.70 -9.47 -3.57
C GLY A 40 -10.06 -9.90 -4.12
N PHE A 41 -10.15 -10.22 -5.41
CA PHE A 41 -11.41 -10.61 -6.05
C PHE A 41 -11.89 -11.97 -5.55
N SER A 42 -10.98 -12.94 -5.42
CA SER A 42 -11.24 -14.24 -4.82
C SER A 42 -11.77 -14.08 -3.39
N SER A 43 -11.08 -13.31 -2.54
CA SER A 43 -11.53 -13.04 -1.17
C SER A 43 -12.90 -12.36 -1.13
N ALA A 44 -13.15 -11.38 -2.00
CA ALA A 44 -14.45 -10.72 -2.10
C ALA A 44 -15.56 -11.71 -2.47
N VAL A 45 -15.31 -12.57 -3.46
CA VAL A 45 -16.24 -13.63 -3.88
C VAL A 45 -16.48 -14.62 -2.73
N PHE A 46 -15.41 -15.17 -2.14
CA PHE A 46 -15.51 -16.12 -1.02
C PHE A 46 -16.31 -15.57 0.15
N LEU A 47 -16.07 -14.32 0.56
CA LEU A 47 -16.82 -13.68 1.63
C LEU A 47 -18.27 -13.41 1.24
N SER A 48 -18.50 -13.05 -0.02
CA SER A 48 -19.85 -12.79 -0.52
C SER A 48 -20.72 -14.04 -0.59
N PHE A 49 -20.14 -15.21 -0.85
CA PHE A 49 -20.84 -16.50 -0.78
C PHE A 49 -20.88 -17.08 0.63
N GLY A 50 -19.88 -16.79 1.47
CA GLY A 50 -19.78 -17.33 2.83
C GLY A 50 -20.67 -16.62 3.86
N LEU A 51 -21.12 -15.40 3.58
CA LEU A 51 -21.93 -14.60 4.50
C LEU A 51 -23.39 -14.49 4.03
N PRO A 52 -24.36 -14.48 4.95
CA PRO A 52 -25.74 -14.12 4.62
C PRO A 52 -25.79 -12.71 4.00
N TYR A 53 -26.71 -12.52 3.05
CA TYR A 53 -26.83 -11.25 2.33
C TYR A 53 -27.12 -10.07 3.27
N GLU A 54 -27.89 -10.27 4.34
CA GLU A 54 -28.16 -9.21 5.32
C GLU A 54 -26.88 -8.74 6.03
N VAL A 55 -25.96 -9.67 6.32
CA VAL A 55 -24.66 -9.35 6.94
C VAL A 55 -23.76 -8.64 5.95
N LEU A 56 -23.68 -9.16 4.71
CA LEU A 56 -22.86 -8.60 3.64
C LEU A 56 -23.25 -7.15 3.29
N SER A 57 -24.56 -6.89 3.19
CA SER A 57 -25.08 -5.57 2.88
C SER A 57 -24.91 -4.58 4.02
N SER A 58 -25.18 -5.00 5.26
CA SER A 58 -25.08 -4.15 6.44
C SER A 58 -23.64 -3.80 6.83
N HIS A 59 -22.65 -4.64 6.47
CA HIS A 59 -21.24 -4.45 6.82
C HIS A 59 -20.33 -4.35 5.58
N SER A 60 -20.89 -3.89 4.46
CA SER A 60 -20.22 -3.85 3.15
C SER A 60 -18.88 -3.10 3.20
N TYR A 61 -18.81 -1.93 3.86
CA TYR A 61 -17.55 -1.19 4.03
C TYR A 61 -16.50 -1.97 4.83
N SER A 62 -16.90 -2.61 5.94
CA SER A 62 -15.99 -3.39 6.78
C SER A 62 -15.38 -4.55 6.02
N ILE A 63 -16.22 -5.29 5.30
CA ILE A 63 -15.79 -6.45 4.51
C ILE A 63 -14.89 -5.99 3.35
N PHE A 64 -15.24 -4.88 2.69
CA PHE A 64 -14.41 -4.26 1.66
C PHE A 64 -13.01 -3.93 2.19
N TRP A 65 -12.90 -3.22 3.32
CA TRP A 65 -11.61 -2.82 3.89
C TRP A 65 -10.75 -4.01 4.33
N ILE A 66 -11.35 -5.08 4.83
CA ILE A 66 -10.64 -6.32 5.17
C ILE A 66 -10.02 -6.95 3.92
N VAL A 67 -10.80 -7.09 2.84
CA VAL A 67 -10.30 -7.64 1.56
C VAL A 67 -9.18 -6.75 1.00
N LEU A 68 -9.37 -5.43 1.08
CA LEU A 68 -8.44 -4.43 0.58
C LEU A 68 -7.09 -4.49 1.31
N LEU A 69 -7.09 -4.63 2.65
CA LEU A 69 -5.87 -4.74 3.45
C LEU A 69 -4.99 -5.90 2.99
N PHE A 70 -5.57 -7.08 2.82
CA PHE A 70 -4.75 -8.24 2.45
C PHE A 70 -4.27 -8.14 1.00
N SER A 71 -5.07 -7.54 0.11
CA SER A 71 -4.66 -7.25 -1.27
C SER A 71 -3.51 -6.23 -1.34
N SER A 72 -3.42 -5.26 -0.42
CA SER A 72 -2.44 -4.17 -0.47
C SER A 72 -1.00 -4.60 -0.14
N VAL A 73 -0.82 -5.71 0.56
CA VAL A 73 0.51 -6.16 1.02
C VAL A 73 1.30 -6.87 -0.09
N PHE A 74 0.62 -7.62 -0.96
CA PHE A 74 1.24 -8.38 -2.05
C PHE A 74 2.08 -7.55 -3.04
N PRO A 75 1.58 -6.41 -3.58
CA PRO A 75 2.35 -5.64 -4.54
C PRO A 75 3.65 -5.12 -3.92
N ALA A 76 3.62 -4.67 -2.66
CA ALA A 76 4.81 -4.20 -1.96
C ALA A 76 5.87 -5.30 -1.83
N GLN A 77 5.46 -6.52 -1.47
CA GLN A 77 6.35 -7.68 -1.38
C GLN A 77 7.01 -8.03 -2.70
N GLU A 78 6.26 -8.07 -3.80
CA GLU A 78 6.83 -8.41 -5.11
C GLU A 78 7.80 -7.35 -5.63
N LEU A 79 7.47 -6.06 -5.46
CA LEU A 79 8.39 -4.98 -5.80
C LEU A 79 9.69 -5.04 -5.00
N MET A 80 9.63 -5.44 -3.72
CA MET A 80 10.81 -5.51 -2.87
C MET A 80 11.66 -6.76 -3.15
N LYS A 81 11.02 -7.92 -3.40
CA LYS A 81 11.72 -9.14 -3.84
C LYS A 81 12.46 -8.94 -5.15
N TYR A 82 11.85 -8.22 -6.10
CA TYR A 82 12.50 -7.92 -7.37
C TYR A 82 13.80 -7.12 -7.18
N GLU A 83 13.80 -6.17 -6.26
CA GLU A 83 14.98 -5.34 -5.99
C GLU A 83 16.09 -6.06 -5.25
N GLU A 84 15.74 -7.02 -4.39
CA GLU A 84 16.73 -7.89 -3.77
C GLU A 84 17.36 -8.84 -4.80
N ARG A 85 16.56 -9.46 -5.68
CA ARG A 85 17.05 -10.42 -6.69
C ARG A 85 17.97 -9.80 -7.74
N GLU A 86 17.70 -8.58 -8.18
CA GLU A 86 18.47 -7.90 -9.23
C GLU A 86 19.73 -7.21 -8.69
N GLU A 87 20.09 -7.42 -7.41
CA GLU A 87 21.18 -6.69 -6.74
C GLU A 87 21.08 -5.16 -6.94
N VAL A 88 19.88 -4.64 -7.19
CA VAL A 88 19.63 -3.19 -7.30
C VAL A 88 20.04 -2.52 -6.00
N ILE A 89 20.02 -3.26 -4.88
CA ILE A 89 20.58 -2.86 -3.60
C ILE A 89 22.09 -2.54 -3.70
N LEU A 90 22.90 -3.31 -4.44
CA LEU A 90 24.31 -3.03 -4.70
C LEU A 90 24.50 -1.85 -5.67
N GLY A 91 23.60 -1.70 -6.65
CA GLY A 91 23.55 -0.51 -7.51
C GLY A 91 23.17 0.77 -6.77
N ILE A 92 22.27 0.69 -5.78
CA ILE A 92 21.87 1.78 -4.89
C ILE A 92 22.96 2.07 -3.86
N LEU A 93 23.70 1.07 -3.35
CA LEU A 93 24.87 1.31 -2.48
C LEU A 93 25.98 2.08 -3.22
N ASN A 94 26.09 1.88 -4.54
CA ASN A 94 27.03 2.59 -5.40
C ASN A 94 26.47 3.91 -6.00
N SER A 95 25.19 4.23 -5.80
CA SER A 95 24.57 5.47 -6.26
C SER A 95 24.05 6.30 -5.08
N PRO A 96 24.22 7.63 -5.05
CA PRO A 96 23.78 8.46 -3.92
C PRO A 96 22.26 8.70 -3.95
N VAL A 97 21.45 7.63 -3.88
CA VAL A 97 19.99 7.73 -3.71
C VAL A 97 19.68 7.82 -2.23
N ARG A 98 19.00 8.90 -1.84
CA ARG A 98 18.59 9.10 -0.44
C ARG A 98 17.47 8.13 -0.06
N LYS A 99 17.43 7.70 1.20
CA LYS A 99 16.48 6.69 1.69
C LYS A 99 15.02 7.12 1.54
N GLU A 100 14.75 8.40 1.76
CA GLU A 100 13.40 8.97 1.66
C GLU A 100 12.90 8.96 0.21
N VAL A 101 13.80 9.19 -0.75
CA VAL A 101 13.49 9.15 -2.19
C VAL A 101 13.08 7.75 -2.60
N PHE A 102 13.77 6.73 -2.09
CA PHE A 102 13.43 5.34 -2.34
C PHE A 102 12.07 4.98 -1.75
N PHE A 103 11.84 5.26 -0.46
CA PHE A 103 10.55 4.99 0.20
C PHE A 103 9.38 5.68 -0.52
N ILE A 104 9.51 6.97 -0.83
CA ILE A 104 8.46 7.75 -1.51
C ILE A 104 8.17 7.15 -2.88
N SER A 105 9.19 6.74 -3.64
CA SER A 105 8.98 6.12 -4.95
C SER A 105 8.22 4.80 -4.83
N LYS A 106 8.55 3.95 -3.84
CA LYS A 106 7.84 2.70 -3.57
C LYS A 106 6.41 2.92 -3.13
N PHE A 107 6.20 3.87 -2.23
CA PHE A 107 4.87 4.26 -1.78
C PHE A 107 3.96 4.58 -2.96
N PHE A 108 4.40 5.45 -3.88
CA PHE A 108 3.58 5.84 -5.04
C PHE A 108 3.33 4.68 -6.02
N ALA A 109 4.32 3.80 -6.24
CA ALA A 109 4.14 2.62 -7.09
C ALA A 109 3.10 1.64 -6.51
N VAL A 110 3.19 1.34 -5.22
CA VAL A 110 2.23 0.46 -4.52
C VAL A 110 0.86 1.13 -4.41
N PHE A 111 0.82 2.43 -4.15
CA PHE A 111 -0.43 3.20 -4.07
C PHE A 111 -1.18 3.22 -5.41
N PHE A 112 -0.46 3.26 -6.53
CA PHE A 112 -1.08 3.14 -7.85
C PHE A 112 -1.76 1.77 -8.04
N ILE A 113 -1.11 0.68 -7.65
CA ILE A 113 -1.71 -0.67 -7.71
C ILE A 113 -2.90 -0.76 -6.75
N PHE A 114 -2.77 -0.21 -5.55
CA PHE A 114 -3.83 -0.15 -4.54
C PHE A 114 -5.06 0.56 -5.07
N ILE A 115 -4.92 1.73 -5.70
CA ILE A 115 -6.04 2.45 -6.32
C ILE A 115 -6.65 1.61 -7.45
N SER A 116 -5.82 1.01 -8.30
CA SER A 116 -6.29 0.25 -9.46
C SER A 116 -7.10 -0.98 -9.07
N VAL A 117 -6.55 -1.81 -8.17
CA VAL A 117 -7.22 -3.01 -7.66
C VAL A 117 -8.39 -2.62 -6.75
N GLY A 118 -8.19 -1.64 -5.89
CA GLY A 118 -9.20 -1.16 -4.96
C GLY A 118 -10.41 -0.57 -5.66
N THR A 119 -10.25 0.11 -6.80
CA THR A 119 -11.38 0.61 -7.60
C THR A 119 -12.21 -0.55 -8.17
N ALA A 120 -11.56 -1.61 -8.66
CA ALA A 120 -12.27 -2.78 -9.17
C ALA A 120 -13.04 -3.51 -8.04
N LEU A 121 -12.42 -3.65 -6.87
CA LEU A 121 -13.09 -4.22 -5.69
C LEU A 121 -14.22 -3.33 -5.19
N PHE A 122 -14.02 -2.02 -5.16
CA PHE A 122 -15.04 -1.06 -4.75
C PHE A 122 -16.29 -1.18 -5.62
N LEU A 123 -16.12 -1.24 -6.95
CA LEU A 123 -17.22 -1.50 -7.87
C LEU A 123 -17.89 -2.86 -7.61
N PHE A 124 -17.12 -3.92 -7.37
CA PHE A 124 -17.67 -5.23 -7.01
C PHE A 124 -18.58 -5.15 -5.78
N PHE A 125 -18.15 -4.48 -4.70
CA PHE A 125 -18.95 -4.34 -3.48
C PHE A 125 -20.18 -3.44 -3.67
N VAL A 126 -20.10 -2.40 -4.51
CA VAL A 126 -21.28 -1.59 -4.88
C VAL A 126 -22.36 -2.45 -5.52
N PHE A 127 -22.00 -3.31 -6.48
CA PHE A 127 -22.97 -4.13 -7.20
C PHE A 127 -23.43 -5.37 -6.41
N PHE A 128 -22.52 -6.06 -5.73
CA PHE A 128 -22.81 -7.36 -5.11
C PHE A 128 -23.25 -7.24 -3.64
N ALA A 129 -22.68 -6.29 -2.91
CA ALA A 129 -22.95 -6.07 -1.49
C ALA A 129 -23.87 -4.85 -1.24
N ASN A 130 -24.41 -4.22 -2.28
CA ASN A 130 -25.23 -3.00 -2.18
C ASN A 130 -24.53 -1.89 -1.37
N MET A 131 -23.20 -1.78 -1.52
CA MET A 131 -22.41 -0.78 -0.82
C MET A 131 -22.77 0.62 -1.33
N ASN A 132 -23.08 1.54 -0.43
CA ASN A 132 -23.50 2.89 -0.82
C ASN A 132 -22.32 3.68 -1.40
N LEU A 133 -22.53 4.25 -2.59
CA LEU A 133 -21.56 5.05 -3.31
C LEU A 133 -21.64 6.50 -2.83
N SER A 134 -21.06 6.76 -1.66
CA SER A 134 -21.02 8.09 -1.04
C SER A 134 -19.69 8.80 -1.32
N LEU A 135 -19.70 10.14 -1.30
CA LEU A 135 -18.47 10.93 -1.37
C LEU A 135 -17.52 10.57 -0.21
N TYR A 136 -18.08 10.28 0.97
CA TYR A 136 -17.31 9.85 2.14
C TYR A 136 -16.62 8.51 1.93
N ALA A 137 -17.30 7.54 1.31
CA ALA A 137 -16.69 6.25 0.97
C ALA A 137 -15.52 6.40 -0.01
N PHE A 138 -15.66 7.29 -1.01
CA PHE A 138 -14.58 7.58 -1.95
C PHE A 138 -13.39 8.31 -1.30
N LEU A 139 -13.63 9.34 -0.48
CA LEU A 139 -12.56 10.02 0.26
C LEU A 139 -11.90 9.07 1.25
N SER A 140 -12.68 8.24 1.93
CA SER A 140 -12.17 7.22 2.85
C SER A 140 -11.23 6.26 2.14
N PHE A 141 -11.62 5.76 0.97
CA PHE A 141 -10.82 4.86 0.14
C PHE A 141 -9.44 5.45 -0.19
N VAL A 142 -9.41 6.73 -0.60
CA VAL A 142 -8.16 7.43 -0.95
C VAL A 142 -7.32 7.70 0.29
N LEU A 143 -7.91 8.23 1.36
CA LEU A 143 -7.22 8.60 2.60
C LEU A 143 -6.69 7.38 3.35
N GLY A 144 -7.56 6.42 3.68
CA GLY A 144 -7.15 5.20 4.37
C GLY A 144 -6.15 4.36 3.57
N GLY A 145 -6.14 4.50 2.24
CA GLY A 145 -5.11 3.92 1.39
C GLY A 145 -3.70 4.43 1.68
N ILE A 146 -3.53 5.70 2.09
CA ILE A 146 -2.22 6.27 2.40
C ILE A 146 -1.60 5.56 3.60
N GLY A 147 -2.33 5.43 4.71
CA GLY A 147 -1.86 4.73 5.90
C GLY A 147 -1.56 3.26 5.62
N ILE A 148 -2.48 2.55 4.97
CA ILE A 148 -2.33 1.12 4.66
C ILE A 148 -1.14 0.87 3.73
N VAL A 149 -0.97 1.66 2.67
CA VAL A 149 0.14 1.49 1.72
C VAL A 149 1.48 1.82 2.35
N SER A 150 1.55 2.87 3.19
CA SER A 150 2.79 3.22 3.89
C SER A 150 3.29 2.08 4.78
N LEU A 151 2.38 1.46 5.55
CA LEU A 151 2.68 0.29 6.36
C LEU A 151 3.01 -0.94 5.50
N SER A 152 2.33 -1.13 4.38
CA SER A 152 2.57 -2.26 3.46
C SER A 152 3.98 -2.22 2.87
N VAL A 153 4.49 -1.04 2.51
CA VAL A 153 5.86 -0.86 1.99
C VAL A 153 6.89 -1.26 3.06
N VAL A 154 6.73 -0.81 4.29
CA VAL A 154 7.64 -1.19 5.39
C VAL A 154 7.48 -2.66 5.78
N PHE A 155 6.26 -3.17 5.77
CA PHE A 155 6.04 -4.60 5.98
C PHE A 155 6.81 -5.44 4.95
N SER A 156 6.82 -5.01 3.69
CA SER A 156 7.54 -5.71 2.62
C SER A 156 9.06 -5.66 2.76
N SER A 157 9.63 -4.58 3.31
CA SER A 157 11.07 -4.46 3.50
C SER A 157 11.60 -5.47 4.51
N PHE A 158 10.87 -5.65 5.62
CA PHE A 158 11.18 -6.68 6.62
C PHE A 158 10.94 -8.11 6.11
N PHE A 159 9.97 -8.32 5.23
CA PHE A 159 9.61 -9.65 4.74
C PHE A 159 10.67 -10.27 3.82
N VAL A 160 11.40 -9.43 3.09
CA VAL A 160 12.28 -9.89 2.01
C VAL A 160 13.65 -10.34 2.52
N LYS A 161 14.12 -9.83 3.66
CA LYS A 161 15.43 -10.20 4.21
C LYS A 161 15.47 -11.61 4.81
N GLU A 162 16.54 -12.34 4.56
CA GLU A 162 16.72 -13.73 5.03
C GLU A 162 16.87 -13.87 6.58
N ASN A 163 17.11 -12.79 7.32
CA ASN A 163 17.28 -12.79 8.80
C ASN A 163 16.09 -12.15 9.54
N ILE A 164 14.86 -12.62 9.29
CA ILE A 164 13.68 -12.00 9.90
C ILE A 164 13.60 -12.31 11.40
N ASN A 165 13.60 -11.25 12.21
CA ASN A 165 12.96 -11.28 13.51
C ASN A 165 11.43 -11.28 13.31
N ILE A 166 10.84 -12.47 13.17
CA ILE A 166 9.38 -12.72 13.10
C ILE A 166 8.57 -11.83 14.07
N PRO A 167 9.06 -11.50 15.29
CA PRO A 167 8.36 -10.57 16.19
C PRO A 167 8.05 -9.17 15.63
N ILE A 168 8.92 -8.58 14.79
CA ILE A 168 8.69 -7.24 14.22
C ILE A 168 7.47 -7.25 13.29
N LEU A 169 7.33 -8.30 12.50
CA LEU A 169 6.29 -8.40 11.48
C LEU A 169 4.90 -8.52 12.13
N ILE A 170 4.81 -9.27 13.23
CA ILE A 170 3.60 -9.39 14.05
C ILE A 170 3.27 -8.05 14.73
N PHE A 171 4.28 -7.28 15.14
CA PHE A 171 4.11 -5.97 15.78
C PHE A 171 3.55 -4.90 14.84
N LEU A 172 3.75 -5.02 13.52
CA LEU A 172 3.24 -4.05 12.54
C LEU A 172 1.73 -4.19 12.28
N PHE A 173 1.14 -5.37 12.47
CA PHE A 173 -0.29 -5.60 12.25
C PHE A 173 -1.22 -4.70 13.10
N PRO A 174 -0.98 -4.50 14.41
CA PRO A 174 -1.72 -3.56 15.23
C PRO A 174 -1.83 -2.14 14.66
N PHE A 175 -0.87 -1.68 13.86
CA PHE A 175 -0.87 -0.33 13.28
C PHE A 175 -1.83 -0.18 12.10
N PHE A 176 -2.23 -1.28 11.45
CA PHE A 176 -3.26 -1.25 10.41
C PHE A 176 -4.65 -1.02 11.00
N ILE A 177 -4.93 -1.55 12.19
CA ILE A 177 -6.27 -1.57 12.79
C ILE A 177 -6.85 -0.14 12.95
N PRO A 178 -6.14 0.85 13.53
CA PRO A 178 -6.68 2.20 13.69
C PRO A 178 -7.03 2.87 12.37
N VAL A 179 -6.21 2.66 11.32
CA VAL A 179 -6.47 3.22 9.99
C VAL A 179 -7.74 2.61 9.41
N ILE A 180 -7.89 1.29 9.46
CA ILE A 180 -9.08 0.60 8.97
C ILE A 180 -10.33 1.04 9.73
N VAL A 181 -10.29 1.07 11.06
CA VAL A 181 -11.43 1.46 11.89
C VAL A 181 -11.85 2.91 11.59
N GLY A 182 -10.87 3.81 11.46
CA GLY A 182 -11.11 5.18 11.02
C GLY A 182 -11.75 5.22 9.63
N ALA A 183 -11.22 4.46 8.68
CA ALA A 183 -11.69 4.43 7.30
C ALA A 183 -13.12 3.87 7.16
N ILE A 184 -13.44 2.78 7.85
CA ILE A 184 -14.81 2.23 7.91
C ILE A 184 -15.76 3.30 8.47
N SER A 185 -15.43 3.87 9.63
CA SER A 185 -16.27 4.87 10.29
C SER A 185 -16.50 6.10 9.41
N PHE A 186 -15.50 6.52 8.65
CA PHE A 186 -15.61 7.66 7.75
C PHE A 186 -16.44 7.32 6.52
N SER A 187 -16.31 6.10 5.98
CA SER A 187 -17.18 5.60 4.89
C SER A 187 -18.65 5.61 5.29
N ASP A 188 -18.97 5.32 6.56
CA ASP A 188 -20.31 5.42 7.14
C ASP A 188 -20.79 6.87 7.37
N GLY A 189 -19.95 7.88 7.10
CA GLY A 189 -20.29 9.30 7.21
C GLY A 189 -19.96 9.94 8.56
N ALA A 190 -19.26 9.24 9.46
CA ALA A 190 -18.87 9.81 10.75
C ALA A 190 -17.70 10.80 10.57
N PHE A 191 -18.00 12.10 10.37
CA PHE A 191 -16.96 13.11 10.12
C PHE A 191 -15.89 13.22 11.24
N SER A 192 -16.23 12.86 12.48
CA SER A 192 -15.27 12.80 13.60
C SER A 192 -14.10 11.83 13.35
N SER A 193 -14.36 10.75 12.59
CA SER A 193 -13.36 9.75 12.26
C SER A 193 -12.31 10.23 11.24
N LEU A 194 -12.56 11.35 10.55
CA LEU A 194 -11.57 11.98 9.69
C LEU A 194 -10.29 12.34 10.46
N LYS A 195 -10.44 12.78 11.72
CA LYS A 195 -9.29 13.07 12.59
C LYS A 195 -8.50 11.81 12.94
N ILE A 196 -9.20 10.68 13.08
CA ILE A 196 -8.58 9.38 13.36
C ILE A 196 -7.75 8.97 12.14
N ILE A 197 -8.35 8.98 10.95
CA ILE A 197 -7.66 8.61 9.70
C ILE A 197 -6.42 9.49 9.50
N LEU A 198 -6.58 10.81 9.47
CA LEU A 198 -5.47 11.71 9.21
C LEU A 198 -4.37 11.63 10.29
N GLY A 199 -4.77 11.49 11.56
CA GLY A 199 -3.82 11.35 12.67
C GLY A 199 -2.99 10.07 12.55
N PHE A 200 -3.65 8.94 12.25
CA PHE A 200 -2.99 7.66 12.08
C PHE A 200 -2.22 7.55 10.76
N ASP A 201 -2.70 8.12 9.66
CA ASP A 201 -1.98 8.17 8.39
C ASP A 201 -0.68 8.93 8.52
N LEU A 202 -0.70 10.10 9.17
CA LEU A 202 0.53 10.87 9.41
C LEU A 202 1.49 10.11 10.31
N THR A 203 1.01 9.59 11.45
CA THR A 203 1.90 8.83 12.36
C THR A 203 2.44 7.57 11.70
N ASN A 204 1.64 6.81 10.95
CA ASN A 204 2.08 5.64 10.23
C ASN A 204 3.04 5.99 9.09
N PHE A 205 2.83 7.09 8.37
CA PHE A 205 3.73 7.54 7.32
C PHE A 205 5.10 7.96 7.89
N PHE A 206 5.11 8.71 9.00
CA PHE A 206 6.37 9.08 9.65
C PHE A 206 7.06 7.89 10.33
N LEU A 207 6.28 7.01 10.97
CA LEU A 207 6.79 5.78 11.57
C LEU A 207 7.39 4.87 10.50
N SER A 208 6.71 4.72 9.35
CA SER A 208 7.21 3.91 8.25
C SER A 208 8.50 4.48 7.69
N LEU A 209 8.61 5.80 7.52
CA LEU A 209 9.85 6.45 7.11
C LEU A 209 10.98 6.21 8.13
N ALA A 210 10.70 6.36 9.43
CA ALA A 210 11.68 6.13 10.49
C ALA A 210 12.12 4.65 10.60
N LEU A 211 11.19 3.70 10.49
CA LEU A 211 11.49 2.27 10.51
C LEU A 211 12.30 1.86 9.27
N PHE A 212 11.99 2.44 8.11
CA PHE A 212 12.72 2.20 6.88
C PHE A 212 14.17 2.70 6.98
N ASP A 213 14.39 3.81 7.69
CA ASP A 213 15.74 4.32 7.97
C ASP A 213 16.58 3.40 8.87
N LEU A 214 15.95 2.75 9.85
CA LEU A 214 16.58 1.80 10.77
C LEU A 214 16.97 0.48 10.11
N GLU A 215 16.34 0.14 8.99
CA GLU A 215 16.51 -1.15 8.35
C GLU A 215 17.78 -1.30 7.50
N ARG A 216 18.51 -0.21 7.22
CA ARG A 216 19.74 -0.26 6.40
C ARG A 216 20.88 0.56 6.98
#